data_AF-A0A0C1QDC6-F1
#
_entry.id   AF-A0A0C1QDC6-F1
#
_cell.length_a   1.000
_cell.length_b   1.000
_cell.length_c   1.000
_cell.angle_alpha   90.00
_cell.angle_beta   90.00
_cell.angle_gamma   90.00
#
_symmetry.space_group_name_H-M   'P 1'
#
loop_
_entity.id
_entity.type
_entity.pdbx_description
1 polymer ?
#
loop_
_entity_poly.entity_id
_entity_poly.type
_entity_poly.pdbx_seq_one_letter_code
_entity_poly.pdbx_strand_id
1 'polypeptide(L)'
;MLIAATLLYILVIAICITVIIKGHSLNFLERKIKNVIVRDKAPKEEEISEKDYHQAYEIIDDLAVVLECTNDMVKYNGVKSVFKRVEAFRDQKQDTKHELESLHDIEHKIPSDKKANLWVVK
;
A
#
# COMPACT_ATOMS: atom_id res chain seq x y z
N MET A 1 0.33 54.26 4.58
CA MET A 1 1.35 53.33 5.14
C MET A 1 0.75 51.96 5.45
N LEU A 2 -0.28 51.84 6.31
CA LEU A 2 -0.91 50.55 6.67
C LEU A 2 -1.53 49.79 5.49
N ILE A 3 -2.28 50.46 4.61
CA ILE A 3 -2.90 49.82 3.43
C ILE A 3 -1.87 49.31 2.40
N ALA A 4 -0.76 50.04 2.24
CA ALA A 4 0.32 49.60 1.36
C ALA A 4 1.04 48.37 1.93
N ALA A 5 1.21 48.31 3.26
CA ALA A 5 1.79 47.17 3.95
C ALA A 5 0.90 45.92 3.89
N THR A 6 -0.42 46.08 4.02
CA THR A 6 -1.36 44.95 3.93
C THR A 6 -1.44 44.38 2.50
N LEU A 7 -1.42 45.25 1.48
CA LEU A 7 -1.39 44.82 0.08
C LEU A 7 -0.11 44.05 -0.26
N LEU A 8 1.05 44.49 0.26
CA LEU A 8 2.31 43.78 0.08
C LEU A 8 2.29 42.39 0.74
N TYR A 9 1.67 42.28 1.90
CA TYR A 9 1.53 40.99 2.62
C TYR A 9 0.68 39.98 1.84
N ILE A 10 -0.43 40.43 1.25
CA ILE A 10 -1.32 39.59 0.43
C ILE A 10 -0.59 39.11 -0.83
N LEU A 11 0.19 39.98 -1.47
CA LEU A 11 1.00 39.65 -2.64
C LEU A 11 2.02 38.53 -2.35
N VAL A 12 2.72 38.63 -1.22
CA VAL A 12 3.71 37.62 -0.78
C VAL A 12 3.02 36.27 -0.54
N ILE A 13 1.85 36.26 0.09
CA ILE A 13 1.08 35.02 0.31
C ILE A 13 0.66 34.39 -1.01
N ALA A 14 0.19 35.18 -1.98
CA ALA A 14 -0.20 34.67 -3.29
C ALA A 14 0.99 34.04 -4.06
N ILE A 15 2.19 34.62 -3.94
CA ILE A 15 3.42 34.07 -4.51
C ILE A 15 3.78 32.74 -3.81
N CYS A 16 3.69 32.67 -2.48
CA CYS A 16 3.91 31.41 -1.75
C CYS A 16 2.95 30.29 -2.19
N ILE A 17 1.66 30.61 -2.33
CA ILE A 17 0.64 29.63 -2.77
C ILE A 17 0.92 29.14 -4.20
N THR A 18 1.27 30.05 -5.11
CA THR A 18 1.59 29.67 -6.50
C THR A 18 2.85 28.82 -6.61
N VAL A 19 3.86 29.04 -5.76
CA VAL A 19 5.06 28.17 -5.66
C VAL A 19 4.71 26.76 -5.16
N ILE A 20 3.78 26.65 -4.21
CA ILE A 20 3.28 25.35 -3.71
C ILE A 20 2.52 24.60 -4.81
N ILE A 21 1.66 25.28 -5.58
CA ILE A 21 0.86 24.67 -6.65
C ILE A 21 1.74 24.26 -7.85
N LYS A 22 2.78 25.04 -8.17
CA LYS A 22 3.64 24.81 -9.34
C LYS A 22 4.72 23.73 -9.12
N GLY A 23 4.72 23.06 -7.96
CA GLY A 23 5.44 21.81 -7.76
C GLY A 23 6.95 21.94 -7.64
N HIS A 24 7.45 22.95 -6.92
CA HIS A 24 8.84 22.92 -6.46
C HIS A 24 8.93 22.04 -5.21
N SER A 25 9.86 21.09 -5.20
CA SER A 25 10.01 20.06 -4.17
C SER A 25 9.85 20.63 -2.75
N LEU A 26 8.86 20.12 -2.02
CA LEU A 26 8.51 20.41 -0.63
C LEU A 26 9.71 20.81 0.21
N ASN A 27 9.67 22.03 0.75
CA ASN A 27 10.67 22.52 1.69
C ASN A 27 10.70 21.61 2.92
N PHE A 28 11.88 21.33 3.48
CA PHE A 28 12.10 20.31 4.52
C PHE A 28 11.10 20.39 5.70
N LEU A 29 10.61 21.59 6.01
CA LEU A 29 9.61 21.86 7.05
C LEU A 29 8.19 21.38 6.68
N GLU A 30 7.74 21.56 5.43
CA GLU A 30 6.47 21.01 4.95
C GLU A 30 6.50 19.48 4.94
N ARG A 31 7.64 18.86 4.59
CA ARG A 31 7.82 17.41 4.71
C ARG A 31 7.63 16.95 6.15
N LYS A 32 8.17 17.68 7.13
CA LYS A 32 8.10 17.31 8.55
C LYS A 32 6.67 17.45 9.11
N ILE A 33 5.94 18.50 8.73
CA ILE A 33 4.54 18.71 9.12
C ILE A 33 3.63 17.69 8.42
N LYS A 34 3.87 17.42 7.12
CA LYS A 34 3.21 16.34 6.39
C LYS A 34 3.49 14.98 7.05
N ASN A 35 4.71 14.70 7.50
CA ASN A 35 5.03 13.41 8.13
C ASN A 35 4.35 13.22 9.49
N VAL A 36 4.04 14.30 10.21
CA VAL A 36 3.30 14.24 11.47
C VAL A 36 1.80 14.08 11.23
N ILE A 37 1.24 14.76 10.21
CA ILE A 37 -0.19 14.69 9.87
C ILE A 37 -0.54 13.41 9.08
N VAL A 38 0.38 12.90 8.26
CA VAL A 38 0.21 11.66 7.47
C VAL A 38 0.53 10.42 8.31
N ARG A 39 1.06 10.54 9.54
CA ARG A 39 1.35 9.37 10.39
C ARG A 39 0.09 8.55 10.74
N ASP A 40 -1.09 9.18 10.74
CA ASP A 40 -2.39 8.50 10.91
C ASP A 40 -3.03 8.02 9.59
N LYS A 41 -2.46 8.38 8.43
CA LYS A 41 -3.00 8.03 7.11
C LYS A 41 -1.93 7.55 6.12
N ALA A 42 -0.80 7.04 6.61
CA ALA A 42 0.03 6.20 5.78
C ALA A 42 -0.79 4.90 5.62
N PRO A 43 -1.22 4.53 4.40
CA PRO A 43 -1.57 3.13 4.20
C PRO A 43 -0.33 2.38 4.67
N LYS A 44 -0.49 1.47 5.65
CA LYS A 44 0.57 0.50 5.91
C LYS A 44 0.95 -0.03 4.54
N GLU A 45 2.17 0.24 4.11
CA GLU A 45 2.76 -0.48 2.99
C GLU A 45 2.81 -1.92 3.47
N GLU A 46 1.69 -2.64 3.30
CA GLU A 46 1.65 -4.08 3.47
C GLU A 46 2.67 -4.58 2.47
N GLU A 47 3.84 -4.95 2.99
CA GLU A 47 4.93 -5.53 2.24
C GLU A 47 4.36 -6.76 1.53
N ILE A 48 4.09 -6.63 0.22
CA ILE A 48 3.57 -7.72 -0.59
C ILE A 48 4.68 -8.76 -0.61
N SER A 49 4.35 -9.99 -0.20
CA SER A 49 5.32 -11.09 -0.25
C SER A 49 5.85 -11.25 -1.67
N GLU A 50 7.16 -11.44 -1.81
CA GLU A 50 7.81 -11.71 -3.11
C GLU A 50 7.12 -12.87 -3.85
N LYS A 51 6.63 -13.87 -3.11
CA LYS A 51 5.86 -14.98 -3.65
C LYS A 51 4.55 -14.52 -4.32
N ASP A 52 3.78 -13.65 -3.66
CA ASP A 52 2.52 -13.13 -4.19
C ASP A 52 2.77 -12.26 -5.43
N TYR A 53 3.85 -11.48 -5.40
CA TYR A 53 4.26 -10.67 -6.55
C TYR A 53 4.64 -11.55 -7.75
N HIS A 54 5.43 -12.61 -7.52
CA HIS A 54 5.83 -13.54 -8.56
C HIS A 54 4.63 -14.28 -9.15
N GLN A 55 3.72 -14.77 -8.30
CA GLN A 55 2.51 -15.46 -8.75
C GLN A 55 1.59 -14.53 -9.56
N ALA A 56 1.45 -13.26 -9.17
CA ALA A 56 0.71 -12.29 -9.95
C ALA A 56 1.36 -12.03 -11.32
N TYR A 57 2.69 -12.01 -11.37
CA TYR A 57 3.46 -11.84 -12.61
C TYR A 57 3.25 -13.02 -13.57
N GLU A 58 3.38 -14.25 -13.09
CA GLU A 58 3.13 -15.47 -13.90
C GLU A 58 1.70 -15.48 -14.47
N ILE A 59 0.72 -15.05 -13.68
CA ILE A 59 -0.67 -14.98 -14.14
C ILE A 59 -0.84 -14.00 -15.32
N ILE A 60 -0.13 -12.87 -15.28
CA ILE A 60 -0.15 -11.87 -16.35
C ILE A 60 0.63 -12.35 -17.58
N ASP A 61 1.77 -13.01 -17.37
CA ASP A 61 2.58 -13.54 -18.47
C ASP A 61 1.79 -14.58 -19.29
N ASP A 62 1.13 -15.52 -18.61
CA ASP A 62 0.24 -16.48 -19.27
C ASP A 62 -0.93 -15.82 -20.00
N LEU A 63 -1.45 -14.69 -19.47
CA LEU A 63 -2.48 -13.93 -20.16
C LEU A 63 -1.95 -13.34 -21.47
N ALA A 64 -0.72 -12.82 -21.47
CA ALA A 64 -0.09 -12.27 -22.66
C ALA A 64 0.02 -13.35 -23.75
N VAL A 65 0.53 -14.54 -23.39
CA VAL A 65 0.63 -15.70 -24.30
C VAL A 65 -0.74 -16.08 -24.89
N VAL A 66 -1.78 -16.12 -24.06
CA VAL A 66 -3.14 -16.41 -24.53
C VAL A 66 -3.66 -15.34 -25.50
N LEU A 67 -3.39 -14.06 -25.22
CA LEU A 67 -3.84 -12.95 -26.05
C LEU A 67 -3.12 -12.88 -27.40
N GLU A 68 -1.87 -13.36 -27.47
CA GLU A 68 -1.11 -13.50 -28.71
C GLU A 68 -1.62 -14.61 -29.63
N CYS A 69 -2.45 -15.53 -29.13
CA CYS A 69 -3.04 -16.58 -29.97
C CYS A 69 -3.90 -15.99 -31.10
N THR A 70 -3.75 -16.53 -32.29
CA THR A 70 -4.55 -16.14 -33.47
C THR A 70 -5.91 -16.82 -33.54
N ASN A 71 -6.10 -17.90 -32.77
CA ASN A 71 -7.36 -18.63 -32.71
C ASN A 71 -8.27 -18.07 -31.60
N ASP A 72 -9.40 -17.50 -32.00
CA ASP A 72 -10.36 -16.85 -31.10
C ASP A 72 -10.93 -17.79 -30.03
N MET A 73 -11.13 -19.07 -30.37
CA MET A 73 -11.69 -20.05 -29.45
C MET A 73 -10.67 -20.47 -28.38
N VAL A 74 -9.39 -20.58 -28.77
CA VAL A 74 -8.28 -20.82 -27.82
C VAL A 74 -8.09 -19.60 -26.92
N LYS A 75 -8.15 -18.39 -27.48
CA LYS A 75 -8.06 -17.15 -26.73
C LYS A 75 -9.17 -17.02 -25.69
N TYR A 76 -10.42 -17.26 -26.08
CA TYR A 76 -11.56 -17.24 -25.15
C TYR A 76 -11.39 -18.23 -23.99
N ASN A 77 -11.05 -19.48 -24.29
CA ASN A 77 -10.84 -20.51 -23.27
C ASN A 77 -9.64 -20.20 -22.36
N GLY A 78 -8.56 -19.68 -22.94
CA GLY A 78 -7.37 -19.26 -22.21
C GLY A 78 -7.65 -18.11 -21.27
N VAL A 79 -8.35 -17.05 -21.72
CA VAL A 79 -8.71 -15.90 -20.89
C VAL A 79 -9.60 -16.35 -19.74
N LYS A 80 -10.58 -17.22 -20.01
CA LYS A 80 -11.44 -17.80 -18.96
C LYS A 80 -10.64 -18.59 -17.93
N SER A 81 -9.63 -19.34 -18.36
CA SER A 81 -8.75 -20.10 -17.47
C SER A 81 -7.90 -19.18 -16.59
N VAL A 82 -7.28 -18.16 -17.18
CA VAL A 82 -6.50 -17.14 -16.45
C VAL A 82 -7.37 -16.42 -15.42
N PHE A 83 -8.60 -16.05 -15.79
CA PHE A 83 -9.52 -15.37 -14.89
C PHE A 83 -9.82 -16.21 -13.64
N LYS A 84 -10.05 -17.52 -13.82
CA LYS A 84 -10.24 -18.45 -12.69
C LYS A 84 -9.02 -18.50 -11.75
N ARG A 85 -7.81 -18.36 -12.28
CA ARG A 85 -6.59 -18.31 -11.45
C ARG A 85 -6.44 -16.98 -10.72
N VAL A 86 -6.86 -15.87 -11.33
CA VAL A 86 -6.93 -14.57 -10.65
C VAL A 86 -7.91 -14.63 -9.48
N GLU A 87 -9.07 -15.26 -9.68
CA GLU A 87 -10.04 -15.50 -8.60
C GLU A 87 -9.42 -16.31 -7.46
N ALA A 88 -8.79 -17.46 -7.78
CA ALA A 88 -8.12 -18.29 -6.77
C ALA A 88 -7.00 -17.54 -6.02
N PHE A 89 -6.20 -16.73 -6.73
CA PHE A 89 -5.15 -15.91 -6.14
C PHE A 89 -5.71 -14.84 -5.19
N ARG A 90 -6.84 -14.20 -5.57
CA ARG A 90 -7.53 -13.22 -4.72
C ARG A 90 -8.10 -13.88 -3.47
N ASP A 91 -8.74 -15.04 -3.61
CA ASP A 91 -9.41 -15.73 -2.51
C ASP A 91 -8.37 -16.26 -1.51
N GLN A 92 -7.23 -16.80 -1.98
CA GLN A 92 -6.09 -17.18 -1.14
C GLN A 92 -5.57 -16.01 -0.28
N LYS A 93 -5.56 -14.80 -0.83
CA LYS A 93 -5.15 -13.60 -0.10
C LYS A 93 -6.15 -13.19 0.98
N GLN A 94 -7.45 -13.44 0.77
CA GLN A 94 -8.48 -13.15 1.77
C GLN A 94 -8.41 -14.13 2.96
N ASP A 95 -8.23 -15.42 2.68
CA ASP A 95 -8.08 -16.44 3.72
C ASP A 95 -6.84 -16.20 4.59
N THR A 96 -5.71 -15.87 3.95
CA THR A 96 -4.45 -15.59 4.66
C THR A 96 -4.55 -14.34 5.54
N LYS A 97 -5.25 -13.28 5.08
CA LYS A 97 -5.49 -12.08 5.89
C LYS A 97 -6.36 -12.38 7.11
N HIS A 98 -7.41 -13.19 6.92
CA HIS A 98 -8.33 -13.55 7.99
C HIS A 98 -7.66 -14.45 9.06
N GLU A 99 -6.72 -15.30 8.65
CA GLU A 99 -5.90 -16.12 9.56
C GLU A 99 -4.88 -15.26 10.34
N LEU A 100 -4.21 -14.32 9.66
CA LEU A 100 -3.25 -13.40 10.30
C LEU A 100 -3.92 -12.47 11.33
N GLU A 101 -5.12 -11.96 11.04
CA GLU A 101 -5.92 -11.17 11.97
C GLU A 101 -6.33 -12.00 13.20
N SER A 102 -6.69 -13.27 13.01
CA SER A 102 -7.04 -14.17 14.12
C SER A 102 -5.87 -14.52 15.03
N LEU A 103 -4.64 -14.57 14.51
CA LEU A 103 -3.41 -14.78 15.30
C LEU A 103 -3.00 -13.52 16.08
N HIS A 104 -3.20 -12.33 15.51
CA HIS A 104 -2.92 -11.06 16.18
C HIS A 104 -3.83 -10.83 17.41
N ASP A 105 -5.07 -11.33 17.37
CA ASP A 105 -5.97 -11.32 18.53
C ASP A 105 -5.56 -12.27 19.66
N ILE A 106 -4.81 -13.33 19.35
CA ILE A 106 -4.29 -14.29 20.34
C ILE A 106 -3.07 -13.72 21.06
N GLU A 107 -2.18 -13.00 20.36
CA GLU A 107 -0.98 -12.39 20.96
C GLU A 107 -1.34 -11.28 21.96
N HIS A 108 -2.42 -10.52 21.73
CA HIS A 108 -2.93 -9.52 22.67
C HIS A 108 -3.58 -10.11 23.94
N LYS A 109 -3.85 -11.42 23.98
CA LYS A 109 -4.44 -12.12 25.13
C LYS A 109 -3.44 -12.88 26.01
N ILE A 110 -2.12 -12.79 25.76
CA ILE A 110 -1.12 -13.36 26.68
C ILE A 110 -0.67 -12.26 27.66
N PRO A 111 -1.19 -12.22 28.91
CA PRO A 111 -0.65 -11.33 29.92
C PRO A 111 0.83 -11.64 30.17
N SER A 112 1.63 -10.58 30.24
CA SER A 112 3.09 -10.52 30.39
C SER A 112 3.68 -11.21 31.64
N ASP A 113 2.94 -12.09 32.32
CA ASP A 113 3.31 -12.66 33.63
C ASP A 113 3.78 -14.12 33.56
N LYS A 114 3.86 -14.71 32.36
CA LYS A 114 4.33 -16.11 32.17
C LYS A 114 5.59 -16.29 31.32
N LYS A 115 6.32 -15.20 31.02
CA LYS A 115 7.63 -15.30 30.34
C LYS A 115 8.81 -15.50 31.31
N ALA A 116 8.60 -15.48 32.62
CA ALA A 116 9.69 -15.55 33.60
C ALA A 116 10.15 -16.98 33.97
N ASN A 117 9.41 -18.05 33.63
CA ASN A 117 9.64 -19.38 34.24
C ASN A 117 9.96 -20.50 33.24
N LEU A 118 10.48 -20.20 32.05
CA LEU A 118 10.91 -21.23 31.09
C LEU A 118 12.42 -21.19 30.83
N TRP A 119 13.19 -21.07 31.91
CA TRP A 119 14.58 -21.50 31.95
C TRP A 119 14.74 -22.35 33.21
N VAL A 120 15.51 -23.45 33.11
CA VAL A 120 15.71 -24.56 34.09
C VAL A 120 14.73 -25.72 33.80
N VAL A 121 15.18 -26.91 33.37
CA VAL A 121 16.23 -27.77 33.94
C VAL A 121 17.06 -28.48 32.86
N LYS A 122 18.31 -28.69 33.25
CA LYS A 122 19.45 -29.39 32.65
C LYS A 122 19.21 -30.85 32.27
#